data_AF-A0A132UBR7-F1
#
_entry.id   AF-A0A132UBR7-F1
#
_cell.length_a   1.000
_cell.length_b   1.000
_cell.length_c   1.000
_cell.angle_alpha   90.00
_cell.angle_beta   90.00
_cell.angle_gamma   90.00
#
_symmetry.space_group_name_H-M   'P 1'
#
loop_
_entity.id
_entity.type
_entity.pdbx_description
1 polymer ?
#
loop_
_entity_poly.entity_id
_entity_poly.type
_entity_poly.pdbx_seq_one_letter_code
_entity_poly.pdbx_strand_id
1 'polypeptide(L)' 'MLELVQGESGVHLVVPIIQKLHQNGLLVLAGGTHVIRFMPSLYVTCKKIDQAIGIPSKVLKEQDGRRGSI' A
#
# COMPACT_ATOMS: atom_id res chain seq x y z
N MET A 1 -14.78 -0.41 -3.98
CA MET A 1 -13.53 -0.01 -4.66
C MET A 1 -12.92 1.10 -3.79
N LEU A 2 -11.92 0.77 -2.96
CA LEU A 2 -11.22 1.79 -2.18
C LEU A 2 -10.08 2.33 -3.04
N GLU A 3 -10.23 3.55 -3.55
CA GLU A 3 -9.14 4.25 -4.23
C GLU A 3 -8.39 5.09 -3.18
N LEU A 4 -7.20 4.65 -2.80
CA LEU A 4 -6.27 5.47 -2.03
C LEU A 4 -5.51 6.35 -3.03
N VAL A 5 -6.05 7.53 -3.32
CA VAL A 5 -5.37 8.58 -4.09
C VAL A 5 -4.52 9.39 -3.10
N GLN A 6 -3.20 9.22 -3.16
CA GLN A 6 -2.29 10.14 -2.47
C GLN A 6 -1.96 11.28 -3.43
N GLY A 7 -2.37 12.49 -3.06
CA GLY A 7 -1.92 13.74 -3.65
C GLY A 7 -0.47 14.07 -3.30
N GLU A 8 0.02 15.12 -3.95
CA GLU A 8 1.33 15.78 -3.82
C GLU A 8 2.47 15.22 -4.69
N SER A 9 2.54 15.76 -5.91
CA SER A 9 3.75 16.25 -6.59
C SER A 9 5.07 15.57 -6.25
N GLY A 10 5.31 14.43 -6.88
CA GLY A 10 6.60 13.77 -6.96
C GLY A 10 6.42 12.44 -7.66
N VAL A 11 7.09 12.22 -8.79
CA VAL A 11 7.04 10.98 -9.58
C VAL A 11 7.61 9.82 -8.76
N HIS A 12 6.84 9.32 -7.80
CA HIS A 12 7.22 8.22 -6.93
C HIS A 12 6.57 6.96 -7.48
N LEU A 13 7.38 6.15 -8.13
CA LEU A 13 6.95 4.85 -8.61
C LEU A 13 6.41 4.06 -7.42
N VAL A 14 5.20 3.50 -7.55
CA VAL A 14 4.61 2.63 -6.53
C VAL A 14 5.34 1.29 -6.38
N VAL A 15 6.25 0.96 -7.30
CA VAL A 15 7.00 -0.31 -7.36
C VAL A 15 7.70 -0.66 -6.03
N PRO A 16 8.55 0.21 -5.41
CA PRO A 16 9.17 -0.07 -4.12
C PRO A 16 8.15 -0.28 -2.98
N ILE A 17 7.00 0.39 -3.02
CA ILE A 17 5.94 0.23 -2.02
C ILE A 17 5.29 -1.14 -2.21
N ILE A 18 4.96 -1.52 -3.44
CA ILE A 18 4.40 -2.83 -3.79
C ILE A 18 5.32 -3.97 -3.33
N GLN A 19 6.64 -3.85 -3.56
CA GLN A 19 7.62 -4.85 -3.11
C GLN A 19 7.61 -5.00 -1.58
N LYS A 20 7.57 -3.90 -0.83
CA LYS A 20 7.47 -3.95 0.64
C LYS A 20 6.16 -4.58 1.10
N LEU A 21 5.04 -4.28 0.45
CA LEU A 21 3.75 -4.89 0.76
C LEU A 21 3.78 -6.41 0.54
N HIS A 22 4.37 -6.85 -0.58
CA HIS A 22 4.55 -8.28 -0.88
C HIS A 22 5.44 -8.97 0.18
N GLN A 23 6.54 -8.34 0.59
CA GLN A 23 7.43 -8.85 1.64
C GLN A 23 6.74 -8.97 3.01
N ASN A 24 5.75 -8.11 3.28
CA ASN A 24 4.93 -8.18 4.50
C ASN A 24 3.69 -9.08 4.33
N GLY A 25 3.60 -9.86 3.25
CA GLY A 25 2.55 -10.86 3.05
C GLY A 25 1.25 -10.31 2.46
N LEU A 26 1.24 -9.08 1.93
CA LEU A 26 0.07 -8.49 1.29
C LEU A 26 0.27 -8.40 -0.23
N LEU A 27 -0.43 -9.26 -0.97
CA LEU A 27 -0.40 -9.24 -2.43
C LEU A 27 -1.26 -8.09 -2.97
N VAL A 28 -0.64 -7.24 -3.78
CA VAL A 28 -1.28 -6.10 -4.45
C VAL A 28 -0.77 -5.96 -5.88
N LEU A 29 -1.53 -5.27 -6.73
CA LEU A 29 -1.18 -5.03 -8.13
C LEU A 29 -0.88 -3.56 -8.37
N ALA A 30 0.03 -3.26 -9.29
CA ALA A 30 0.18 -1.90 -9.81
C ALA A 30 -1.02 -1.57 -10.69
N GLY A 31 -1.71 -0.46 -10.38
CA GLY A 31 -2.77 0.11 -11.20
C GLY A 31 -2.30 1.19 -12.17
N GLY A 32 -1.03 1.57 -12.08
CA GLY A 32 -0.35 2.64 -12.81
C GLY A 32 0.95 3.01 -12.08
N THR A 33 1.60 4.09 -12.48
CA THR A 33 2.84 4.57 -11.83
C THR A 33 2.62 5.09 -10.41
N HIS A 34 1.39 5.52 -10.09
CA HIS A 34 1.03 6.17 -8.83
C HIS A 34 -0.16 5.49 -8.11
N VAL A 35 -0.65 4.35 -8.61
CA VAL A 35 -1.87 3.70 -8.08
C VAL A 35 -1.57 2.24 -7.73
N ILE A 36 -2.03 1.81 -6.56
CA ILE A 36 -1.97 0.42 -6.11
C ILE A 36 -3.40 -0.13 -6.03
N ARG A 37 -3.64 -1.28 -6.66
CA ARG A 37 -4.94 -1.97 -6.63
C ARG A 37 -4.93 -3.08 -5.59
N PHE A 38 -5.91 -3.01 -4.70
CA PHE A 38 -6.23 -4.07 -3.74
C PHE A 38 -7.31 -4.96 -4.35
N MET A 39 -7.01 -6.24 -4.51
CA MET A 39 -7.96 -7.24 -4.99
C MET A 39 -8.12 -8.35 -3.96
N PRO A 40 -8.80 -8.08 -2.82
CA PRO A 40 -9.10 -9.13 -1.87
C PRO A 40 -10.10 -10.13 -2.45
N SER A 41 -10.10 -11.35 -1.92
CA SER A 41 -11.15 -12.33 -2.20
C SER A 41 -12.51 -11.79 -1.73
N LEU A 42 -13.58 -12.03 -2.50
CA LEU A 42 -14.94 -11.66 -2.11
C LEU A 42 -15.45 -12.43 -0.88
N TYR A 43 -14.79 -13.53 -0.52
CA TYR A 43 -15.10 -14.34 0.67
C TYR A 43 -14.29 -13.92 1.91
N VAL A 44 -13.53 -12.82 1.84
CA VAL A 44 -12.77 -12.32 2.99
C VAL A 44 -13.72 -11.76 4.04
N THR A 45 -13.43 -12.03 5.31
CA THR A 45 -14.20 -11.47 6.44
C THR A 45 -13.72 -10.07 6.79
N CYS A 46 -14.58 -9.19 7.31
CA CYS A 46 -14.18 -7.86 7.78
C CYS A 46 -12.97 -7.92 8.72
N LYS A 47 -12.97 -8.84 9.68
CA LYS A 47 -11.85 -9.03 10.62
C LYS A 47 -10.50 -9.32 9.92
N LYS A 48 -10.52 -10.00 8.78
CA LYS A 48 -9.32 -10.28 7.98
C LYS A 48 -8.89 -9.06 7.17
N ILE A 49 -9.86 -8.27 6.69
CA ILE A 49 -9.58 -6.95 6.09
C ILE A 49 -8.90 -6.06 7.13
N ASP A 50 -9.46 -5.95 8.33
CA ASP A 50 -8.90 -5.11 9.42
C ASP A 50 -7.47 -5.52 9.79
N GLN A 51 -7.17 -6.82 9.79
CA GLN A 51 -5.80 -7.31 9.95
C GLN A 51 -4.90 -6.92 8.77
N ALA A 52 -5.40 -7.07 7.54
CA ALA A 52 -4.66 -6.77 6.32
C ALA A 52 -4.34 -5.28 6.16
N ILE A 53 -5.24 -4.36 6.56
CA ILE A 53 -5.00 -2.90 6.45
C ILE A 53 -3.90 -2.40 7.40
N GLY A 54 -3.55 -3.16 8.44
CA GLY A 54 -2.42 -2.84 9.31
C GLY A 54 -1.06 -2.88 8.57
N ILE A 55 -0.93 -3.75 7.57
CA ILE A 55 0.28 -3.91 6.76
C ILE A 55 0.61 -2.64 5.96
N PRO A 56 -0.29 -2.08 5.12
CA PRO A 56 0.00 -0.86 4.38
C PRO A 56 0.18 0.34 5.31
N SER A 57 -0.54 0.42 6.44
CA SER A 57 -0.32 1.49 7.42
C SER A 57 1.11 1.51 7.96
N LYS A 58 1.66 0.33 8.30
CA LYS A 58 3.05 0.18 8.73
C LYS A 58 4.03 0.58 7.62
N VAL A 59 3.87 0.01 6.42
CA VAL A 59 4.77 0.25 5.27
C VAL A 59 4.79 1.73 4.87
N LEU A 60 3.64 2.40 4.87
CA LEU A 60 3.54 3.82 4.54
C LEU A 60 4.19 4.70 5.61
N LYS A 61 3.99 4.40 6.90
CA LYS A 61 4.67 5.13 8.01
C LYS A 61 6.19 4.98 7.96
N GLU A 62 6.69 3.79 7.66
CA GLU A 62 8.15 3.58 7.49
C GLU A 62 8.72 4.34 6.29
N GLN A 63 7.92 4.53 5.24
CA GLN A 63 8.33 5.31 4.06
C GLN A 63 8.30 6.81 4.36
N ASP A 64 7.32 7.29 5.12
CA ASP A 64 7.22 8.68 5.56
C ASP A 64 8.35 9.05 6.56
N GLY A 65 8.65 8.18 7.52
CA GLY A 65 9.76 8.37 8.46
C GLY A 65 11.15 8.45 7.82
N ARG A 66 11.32 7.94 6.59
CA ARG A 66 12.56 8.12 5.80
C ARG A 66 12.69 9.52 5.16
N ARG A 67 11.64 10.34 5.15
CA ARG A 67 11.70 11.74 4.68
C ARG A 67 12.23 12.73 5.72
N GLY A 68 12.38 12.32 7.00
CA GLY A 68 12.79 13.20 8.10
C GLY A 68 14.28 13.22 8.46
N SER A 69 15.17 12.65 7.64
CA SER A 69 16.61 12.65 7.90
C SER A 69 17.38 13.24 6.72
N ILE A 70 17.22 14.55 6.49
CA ILE A 70 18.15 15.38 5.72
C ILE A 70 18.18 16.78 6.34
#